data_AF-A0A9D7SGI1-F1
#
_entry.id   AF-A0A9D7SGI1-F1
#
_cell.length_a   1.000
_cell.length_b   1.000
_cell.length_c   1.000
_cell.angle_alpha   90.00
_cell.angle_beta   90.00
_cell.angle_gamma   90.00
#
_symmetry.space_group_name_H-M   'P 1'
#
loop_
_entity.id
_entity.type
_entity.pdbx_description
1 polymer ?
#
loop_
_entity_poly.entity_id
_entity_poly.type
_entity_poly.pdbx_seq_one_letter_code
_entity_poly.pdbx_strand_id
1 'polypeptide(L)'
;MSKLKWMAGSCFALALTLLAWGCSGAKSGAAAPFSPVKGEHPANWMQVHYADYAKAPEQCRNCHGSTSDPALAGGISKVSCFTCHTEVPHPTSFAGYLQHGRQAAQLAPSTVPTAMAGFAHCAKCHGADYQGGLANVSCKACHTKAPHPAKPWIGAAGSAPTHTATNINNAPECFKCHAAGANSTLKPLTTPPAGTAPGCYNDTMCHSQKF
;
A
#
# COMPACT_ATOMS: atom_id res chain seq x y z
N MET A 1 26.99 50.22 -41.28
CA MET A 1 25.83 49.30 -41.19
C MET A 1 26.01 48.41 -39.97
N SER A 2 24.92 48.14 -39.26
CA SER A 2 24.86 47.90 -37.80
C SER A 2 25.36 46.53 -37.31
N LYS A 3 26.23 46.53 -36.28
CA LYS A 3 26.71 45.35 -35.53
C LYS A 3 25.66 44.77 -34.56
N LEU A 4 24.40 45.22 -34.60
CA LEU A 4 23.37 44.87 -33.63
C LEU A 4 22.58 43.59 -33.98
N LYS A 5 22.85 42.94 -35.12
CA LYS A 5 22.06 41.78 -35.60
C LYS A 5 22.58 40.39 -35.20
N TRP A 6 23.70 40.30 -34.46
CA TRP A 6 24.36 39.02 -34.16
C TRP A 6 24.34 38.60 -32.68
N MET A 7 23.52 39.25 -31.85
CA MET A 7 23.33 38.83 -30.44
C MET A 7 21.94 38.28 -30.14
N ALA A 8 20.95 38.46 -31.04
CA ALA A 8 19.60 37.97 -30.83
C ALA A 8 19.43 36.45 -31.16
N GLY A 9 20.29 35.88 -31.99
CA GLY A 9 20.21 34.46 -32.39
C GLY A 9 20.74 33.47 -31.35
N SER A 10 21.77 33.85 -30.59
CA SER A 10 22.42 32.94 -29.64
C SER A 10 21.64 32.74 -28.33
N CYS A 11 20.84 33.73 -27.90
CA CYS A 11 19.97 33.58 -26.73
C CYS A 11 18.74 32.69 -27.01
N PHE A 12 18.26 32.65 -28.26
CA PHE A 12 17.12 31.82 -28.64
C PHE A 12 17.49 30.34 -28.80
N ALA A 13 18.70 30.04 -29.27
CA ALA A 13 19.20 28.67 -29.36
C ALA A 13 19.47 28.04 -27.98
N LEU A 14 19.95 28.83 -27.00
CA LEU A 14 20.18 28.35 -25.63
C LEU A 14 18.86 28.05 -24.89
N ALA A 15 17.81 28.84 -25.14
CA ALA A 15 16.50 28.66 -24.50
C ALA A 15 15.79 27.37 -24.95
N LEU A 16 15.96 26.97 -26.22
CA LEU A 16 15.36 25.73 -26.75
C LEU A 16 16.10 24.47 -26.27
N THR A 17 17.41 24.55 -26.01
CA THR A 17 18.18 23.42 -25.46
C THR A 17 17.92 23.20 -23.97
N LEU A 18 17.55 24.24 -23.22
CA LEU A 18 17.22 24.14 -21.79
C LEU A 18 15.84 23.52 -21.52
N LEU A 19 14.90 23.60 -22.48
CA LEU A 19 13.58 22.96 -22.38
C LEU A 19 13.64 21.44 -22.60
N ALA A 20 14.67 20.92 -23.27
CA ALA A 20 14.85 19.48 -23.50
C ALA A 20 15.57 18.75 -22.36
N TRP A 21 16.23 19.48 -21.46
CA TRP A 21 16.96 18.91 -20.33
C TRP A 21 16.11 18.60 -19.10
N GLY A 22 14.90 19.19 -19.01
CA GLY A 22 13.98 18.92 -17.90
C GLY A 22 13.40 17.51 -17.87
N CYS A 23 13.40 16.79 -18.99
CA CYS A 23 12.80 15.45 -19.09
C CYS A 23 13.82 14.30 -19.19
N SER A 24 15.11 14.59 -19.39
CA SER A 24 16.15 13.57 -19.59
C SER A 24 17.19 13.52 -18.45
N GLY A 25 17.18 14.49 -17.54
CA GLY A 25 18.18 14.68 -16.48
C GLY A 25 18.03 13.79 -15.23
N ALA A 26 17.48 12.58 -15.33
CA ALA A 26 17.55 11.63 -14.22
C ALA A 26 18.80 10.75 -14.37
N LYS A 27 19.60 10.62 -13.31
CA LYS A 27 20.74 9.68 -13.23
C LYS A 27 20.33 8.35 -13.86
N SER A 28 21.07 7.94 -14.89
CA SER A 28 20.95 6.66 -15.59
C SER A 28 20.95 5.52 -14.56
N GLY A 29 19.78 4.94 -14.33
CA GLY A 29 19.58 3.86 -13.35
C GLY A 29 18.25 3.93 -12.59
N ALA A 30 17.54 5.06 -12.61
CA ALA A 30 16.30 5.24 -11.84
C ALA A 30 15.14 5.83 -12.66
N ALA A 31 15.22 5.88 -13.99
CA ALA A 31 14.18 6.47 -14.82
C ALA A 31 12.88 5.66 -14.76
N ALA A 32 11.74 6.35 -14.62
CA ALA A 32 10.43 5.73 -14.74
C ALA A 32 10.33 4.93 -16.06
N PRO A 33 9.75 3.71 -16.06
CA PRO A 33 9.65 2.88 -17.25
C PRO A 33 8.71 3.54 -18.25
N PHE A 34 9.27 4.26 -19.22
CA PHE A 34 8.54 5.06 -20.21
C PHE A 34 9.21 4.93 -21.57
N SER A 35 8.41 4.70 -22.62
CA SER A 35 8.88 4.73 -24.00
C SER A 35 8.69 6.13 -24.57
N PRO A 36 9.76 6.93 -24.74
CA PRO A 36 9.64 8.27 -25.31
C PRO A 36 9.19 8.26 -26.78
N VAL A 37 9.40 7.15 -27.48
CA VAL A 37 8.98 6.98 -28.88
C VAL A 37 7.47 6.76 -28.98
N LYS A 38 6.92 5.96 -28.06
CA LYS A 38 5.49 5.61 -28.07
C LYS A 38 4.63 6.51 -27.20
N GLY A 39 5.23 7.30 -26.31
CA GLY A 39 4.51 8.14 -25.37
C GLY A 39 3.75 7.35 -24.29
N GLU A 40 4.16 6.11 -24.01
CA GLU A 40 3.45 5.19 -23.12
C GLU A 40 4.40 4.42 -22.19
N HIS A 41 3.85 3.92 -21.08
CA HIS A 41 4.52 2.95 -20.23
C HIS A 41 4.52 1.55 -20.89
N PRO A 42 5.41 0.62 -20.49
CA PRO A 42 5.41 -0.76 -21.00
C PRO A 42 4.06 -1.47 -20.86
N ALA A 43 3.80 -2.49 -21.69
CA ALA A 43 2.52 -3.21 -21.75
C ALA A 43 2.03 -3.81 -20.41
N ASN A 44 2.94 -4.02 -19.46
CA ASN A 44 2.66 -4.56 -18.12
C ASN A 44 2.69 -3.51 -17.00
N TRP A 45 2.68 -2.20 -17.32
CA TRP A 45 2.95 -1.16 -16.32
C TRP A 45 2.02 -1.25 -15.11
N MET A 46 0.72 -1.51 -15.28
CA MET A 46 -0.23 -1.59 -14.16
C MET A 46 0.15 -2.65 -13.12
N GLN A 47 0.82 -3.73 -13.52
CA GLN A 47 1.23 -4.82 -12.64
C GLN A 47 2.42 -4.43 -11.76
N VAL A 48 3.27 -3.52 -12.26
CA VAL A 48 4.49 -3.07 -11.59
C VAL A 48 4.40 -1.62 -11.11
N HIS A 49 3.32 -0.91 -11.44
CA HIS A 49 3.23 0.55 -11.30
C HIS A 49 3.51 1.03 -9.89
N TYR A 50 2.98 0.32 -8.88
CA TYR A 50 3.18 0.68 -7.49
C TYR A 50 4.63 0.45 -7.04
N ALA A 51 5.21 -0.69 -7.42
CA ALA A 51 6.59 -1.02 -7.09
C ALA A 51 7.58 -0.02 -7.72
N ASP A 52 7.29 0.47 -8.92
CA ASP A 52 8.11 1.47 -9.59
C ASP A 52 7.85 2.89 -9.06
N TYR A 53 6.59 3.25 -8.79
CA TYR A 53 6.22 4.51 -8.14
C TYR A 53 6.90 4.67 -6.78
N ALA A 54 6.89 3.63 -5.94
CA ALA A 54 7.47 3.66 -4.60
C ALA A 54 9.00 3.91 -4.59
N LYS A 55 9.71 3.60 -5.68
CA LYS A 55 11.16 3.83 -5.79
C LYS A 55 11.50 5.31 -6.00
N ALA A 56 10.66 6.03 -6.77
CA ALA A 56 10.91 7.42 -7.12
C ALA A 56 9.61 8.19 -7.43
N PRO A 57 8.76 8.49 -6.42
CA PRO A 57 7.45 9.13 -6.62
C PRO A 57 7.53 10.46 -7.39
N GLU A 58 8.55 11.27 -7.10
CA GLU A 58 8.77 12.56 -7.76
C GLU A 58 8.88 12.46 -9.28
N GLN A 59 9.54 11.40 -9.79
CA GLN A 59 9.71 11.23 -11.23
C GLN A 59 8.39 11.01 -11.93
N CYS A 60 7.45 10.31 -11.29
CA CYS A 60 6.10 10.12 -11.79
C CYS A 60 5.33 11.45 -11.74
N ARG A 61 5.44 12.21 -10.65
CA ARG A 61 4.72 13.48 -10.47
C ARG A 61 5.15 14.59 -11.44
N ASN A 62 6.38 14.55 -11.96
CA ASN A 62 6.83 15.46 -13.01
C ASN A 62 5.91 15.42 -14.26
N CYS A 63 5.33 14.25 -14.55
CA CYS A 63 4.41 14.10 -15.68
C CYS A 63 2.94 14.04 -15.24
N HIS A 64 2.66 13.35 -14.15
CA HIS A 64 1.30 13.03 -13.70
C HIS A 64 0.71 14.04 -12.70
N GLY A 65 1.48 15.02 -12.24
CA GLY A 65 1.00 16.04 -11.30
C GLY A 65 0.83 15.52 -9.87
N SER A 66 -0.02 16.19 -9.10
CA SER A 66 -0.23 15.91 -7.68
C SER A 66 -0.88 14.54 -7.45
N THR A 67 -0.42 13.86 -6.41
CA THR A 67 -0.99 12.59 -5.90
C THR A 67 -1.92 12.81 -4.71
N SER A 68 -2.07 14.04 -4.23
CA SER A 68 -2.87 14.38 -3.05
C SER A 68 -3.92 15.47 -3.30
N ASP A 69 -3.80 16.20 -4.40
CA ASP A 69 -4.74 17.24 -4.81
C ASP A 69 -5.31 16.90 -6.20
N PRO A 70 -6.59 16.48 -6.27
CA PRO A 70 -7.26 16.18 -7.54
C PRO A 70 -7.27 17.34 -8.54
N ALA A 71 -7.26 18.59 -8.06
CA ALA A 71 -7.25 19.77 -8.92
C ALA A 71 -5.89 19.99 -9.59
N LEU A 72 -4.82 19.44 -9.02
CA LEU A 72 -3.44 19.54 -9.53
C LEU A 72 -2.94 18.22 -10.13
N ALA A 73 -3.81 17.22 -10.27
CA ALA A 73 -3.50 15.91 -10.81
C ALA A 73 -3.63 15.84 -12.34
N GLY A 74 -3.04 14.81 -12.95
CA GLY A 74 -3.04 14.61 -14.39
C GLY A 74 -1.90 15.32 -15.11
N GLY A 75 -1.39 16.44 -14.60
CA GLY A 75 -0.19 17.10 -15.10
C GLY A 75 -0.14 17.28 -16.62
N ILE A 76 1.05 17.06 -17.19
CA ILE A 76 1.26 17.08 -18.64
C ILE A 76 0.84 15.77 -19.31
N SER A 77 0.80 14.64 -18.59
CA SER A 77 0.39 13.34 -19.15
C SER A 77 -1.11 13.21 -19.39
N LYS A 78 -1.91 14.09 -18.77
CA LYS A 78 -3.39 14.03 -18.71
C LYS A 78 -3.95 12.77 -18.06
N VAL A 79 -3.10 11.96 -17.43
CA VAL A 79 -3.48 10.74 -16.70
C VAL A 79 -3.37 11.01 -15.21
N SER A 80 -4.52 11.17 -14.56
CA SER A 80 -4.60 11.44 -13.12
C SER A 80 -4.51 10.15 -12.31
N CYS A 81 -3.78 10.18 -11.20
CA CYS A 81 -3.83 9.10 -10.21
C CYS A 81 -5.28 8.82 -9.80
N PHE A 82 -6.11 9.88 -9.70
CA PHE A 82 -7.50 9.83 -9.30
C PHE A 82 -8.44 9.27 -10.38
N THR A 83 -7.98 9.04 -11.61
CA THR A 83 -8.77 8.33 -12.63
C THR A 83 -9.03 6.88 -12.22
N CYS A 84 -8.05 6.24 -11.57
CA CYS A 84 -8.16 4.87 -11.06
C CYS A 84 -8.19 4.81 -9.53
N HIS A 85 -7.57 5.77 -8.85
CA HIS A 85 -7.61 5.96 -7.39
C HIS A 85 -8.67 7.01 -7.03
N THR A 86 -9.91 6.77 -7.42
CA THR A 86 -11.03 7.70 -7.21
C THR A 86 -11.34 7.95 -5.73
N GLU A 87 -10.93 7.03 -4.84
CA GLU A 87 -11.01 7.16 -3.39
C GLU A 87 -9.73 6.64 -2.72
N VAL A 88 -8.83 7.57 -2.37
CA VAL A 88 -7.84 7.37 -1.30
C VAL A 88 -7.87 8.67 -0.49
N PRO A 89 -8.89 8.82 0.36
CA PRO A 89 -8.81 8.20 1.67
C PRO A 89 -9.99 7.26 1.94
N HIS A 90 -9.80 6.38 2.91
CA HIS A 90 -10.88 5.57 3.48
C HIS A 90 -12.16 6.41 3.70
N PRO A 91 -13.37 5.81 3.61
CA PRO A 91 -14.60 6.53 3.85
C PRO A 91 -14.58 7.27 5.19
N THR A 92 -15.30 8.38 5.29
CA THR A 92 -15.47 9.10 6.55
C THR A 92 -15.91 8.11 7.65
N SER A 93 -15.22 8.17 8.79
CA SER A 93 -15.40 7.26 9.93
C SER A 93 -14.88 5.82 9.76
N PHE A 94 -14.02 5.55 8.76
CA PHE A 94 -13.40 4.23 8.61
C PHE A 94 -12.66 3.75 9.88
N ALA A 95 -12.05 4.66 10.64
CA ALA A 95 -11.42 4.34 11.92
C ALA A 95 -12.39 3.71 12.95
N GLY A 96 -13.70 3.83 12.74
CA GLY A 96 -14.71 3.13 13.54
C GLY A 96 -14.61 1.61 13.36
N TYR A 97 -14.64 0.88 14.47
CA TYR A 97 -14.48 -0.58 14.49
C TYR A 97 -15.45 -1.33 13.56
N LEU A 98 -16.67 -0.81 13.37
CA LEU A 98 -17.68 -1.38 12.47
C LEU A 98 -17.38 -1.17 10.99
N GLN A 99 -16.52 -0.23 10.60
CA GLN A 99 -16.12 -0.01 9.21
C GLN A 99 -14.76 -0.64 8.94
N HIS A 100 -13.72 -0.23 9.69
CA HIS A 100 -12.39 -0.83 9.60
C HIS A 100 -12.42 -2.36 9.75
N GLY A 101 -13.05 -2.87 10.82
CA GLY A 101 -13.10 -4.30 11.09
C GLY A 101 -14.01 -5.05 10.12
N ARG A 102 -15.16 -4.46 9.76
CA ARG A 102 -16.09 -5.09 8.82
C ARG A 102 -15.52 -5.16 7.41
N GLN A 103 -15.05 -4.04 6.88
CA GLN A 103 -14.65 -3.92 5.48
C GLN A 103 -13.27 -4.53 5.23
N ALA A 104 -12.34 -4.47 6.19
CA ALA A 104 -11.02 -5.07 6.02
C ALA A 104 -10.95 -6.52 6.52
N ALA A 105 -11.46 -6.82 7.73
CA ALA A 105 -11.26 -8.14 8.33
C ALA A 105 -12.22 -9.21 7.82
N GLN A 106 -13.44 -8.86 7.40
CA GLN A 106 -14.44 -9.85 6.96
C GLN A 106 -14.28 -10.26 5.49
N LEU A 107 -13.62 -9.44 4.68
CA LEU A 107 -13.33 -9.79 3.30
C LEU A 107 -12.13 -10.74 3.24
N ALA A 108 -12.23 -11.76 2.39
CA ALA A 108 -11.07 -12.57 2.06
C ALA A 108 -10.03 -11.73 1.30
N PRO A 109 -8.73 -12.02 1.44
CA PRO A 109 -7.72 -11.45 0.55
C PRO A 109 -8.09 -11.68 -0.91
N SER A 110 -8.08 -10.62 -1.71
CA SER A 110 -8.33 -10.74 -3.15
C SER A 110 -7.04 -10.98 -3.93
N THR A 111 -7.11 -11.87 -4.91
CA THR A 111 -6.07 -12.05 -5.93
C THR A 111 -6.13 -10.98 -7.02
N VAL A 112 -7.24 -10.23 -7.10
CA VAL A 112 -7.41 -9.12 -8.02
C VAL A 112 -6.65 -7.90 -7.47
N PRO A 113 -5.61 -7.40 -8.15
CA PRO A 113 -4.73 -6.37 -7.61
C PRO A 113 -5.43 -5.05 -7.26
N THR A 114 -6.54 -4.75 -7.95
CA THR A 114 -7.35 -3.53 -7.80
C THR A 114 -8.44 -3.63 -6.74
N ALA A 115 -8.74 -4.83 -6.23
CA ALA A 115 -9.76 -5.00 -5.20
C ALA A 115 -9.18 -4.66 -3.81
N MET A 116 -9.84 -3.74 -3.11
CA MET A 116 -9.54 -3.39 -1.71
C MET A 116 -10.16 -4.43 -0.75
N ALA A 117 -9.60 -5.64 -0.70
CA ALA A 117 -10.19 -6.74 0.06
C ALA A 117 -9.15 -7.51 0.88
N GLY A 118 -9.49 -7.76 2.15
CA GLY A 118 -8.63 -8.45 3.12
C GLY A 118 -7.48 -7.59 3.62
N PHE A 119 -6.87 -8.02 4.73
CA PHE A 119 -5.79 -7.27 5.38
C PHE A 119 -4.54 -7.16 4.50
N ALA A 120 -4.25 -8.16 3.68
CA ALA A 120 -3.06 -8.18 2.82
C ALA A 120 -3.02 -6.98 1.87
N HIS A 121 -4.19 -6.45 1.49
CA HIS A 121 -4.28 -5.23 0.71
C HIS A 121 -3.78 -4.01 1.50
N CYS A 122 -4.15 -3.89 2.77
CA CYS A 122 -3.79 -2.76 3.63
C CYS A 122 -2.26 -2.61 3.77
N ALA A 123 -1.51 -3.71 3.75
CA ALA A 123 -0.04 -3.71 3.81
C ALA A 123 0.62 -2.93 2.67
N LYS A 124 -0.07 -2.77 1.53
CA LYS A 124 0.45 -1.98 0.40
C LYS A 124 0.71 -0.53 0.80
N CYS A 125 -0.15 0.08 1.61
CA CYS A 125 0.01 1.47 2.06
C CYS A 125 0.54 1.57 3.49
N HIS A 126 0.13 0.66 4.38
CA HIS A 126 0.48 0.69 5.81
C HIS A 126 1.80 -0.01 6.15
N GLY A 127 2.48 -0.57 5.15
CA GLY A 127 3.73 -1.30 5.29
C GLY A 127 3.51 -2.80 5.51
N ALA A 128 4.50 -3.61 5.15
CA ALA A 128 4.43 -5.07 5.26
C ALA A 128 4.22 -5.58 6.69
N ASP A 129 4.66 -4.77 7.68
CA ASP A 129 4.58 -4.98 9.11
C ASP A 129 3.47 -4.16 9.79
N TYR A 130 2.72 -3.38 9.02
CA TYR A 130 1.67 -2.46 9.48
C TYR A 130 2.12 -1.38 10.48
N GLN A 131 3.39 -0.97 10.39
CA GLN A 131 3.97 0.04 11.28
C GLN A 131 3.88 1.47 10.76
N GLY A 132 3.13 1.71 9.69
CA GLY A 132 2.84 3.05 9.20
C GLY A 132 3.02 3.17 7.70
N GLY A 133 4.08 2.55 7.14
CA GLY A 133 4.36 2.58 5.72
C GLY A 133 4.25 3.98 5.12
N LEU A 134 3.68 4.06 3.92
CA LEU A 134 3.36 5.33 3.24
C LEU A 134 2.19 6.08 3.91
N ALA A 135 1.27 5.34 4.53
CA ALA A 135 0.10 5.93 5.18
C ALA A 135 0.43 6.67 6.49
N ASN A 136 1.62 6.46 7.06
CA ASN A 136 2.05 6.94 8.37
C ASN A 136 1.06 6.63 9.51
N VAL A 137 0.30 5.54 9.38
CA VAL A 137 -0.67 5.07 10.37
C VAL A 137 -0.38 3.61 10.71
N SER A 138 0.10 3.37 11.93
CA SER A 138 0.38 2.03 12.44
C SER A 138 -0.87 1.39 13.03
N CYS A 139 -1.07 0.09 12.78
CA CYS A 139 -2.09 -0.69 13.49
C CYS A 139 -1.89 -0.63 15.01
N LYS A 140 -0.64 -0.55 15.48
CA LYS A 140 -0.31 -0.53 16.91
C LYS A 140 -0.67 0.77 17.61
N ALA A 141 -0.97 1.84 16.87
CA ALA A 141 -1.46 3.08 17.46
C ALA A 141 -2.80 2.87 18.19
N CYS A 142 -3.66 1.98 17.67
CA CYS A 142 -4.93 1.62 18.30
C CYS A 142 -4.92 0.19 18.87
N HIS A 143 -4.23 -0.75 18.22
CA HIS A 143 -4.09 -2.14 18.68
C HIS A 143 -2.87 -2.31 19.60
N THR A 144 -2.92 -1.67 20.76
CA THR A 144 -1.90 -1.80 21.82
C THR A 144 -2.04 -3.09 22.63
N LYS A 145 -3.24 -3.69 22.60
CA LYS A 145 -3.55 -5.00 23.15
C LYS A 145 -4.09 -5.87 22.04
N ALA A 146 -3.93 -7.18 22.18
CA ALA A 146 -4.55 -8.08 21.22
C ALA A 146 -6.09 -7.93 21.26
N PRO A 147 -6.75 -7.99 20.09
CA PRO A 147 -8.15 -7.58 19.90
C PRO A 147 -9.15 -8.61 20.46
N HIS A 148 -8.82 -9.26 21.57
CA HIS A 148 -9.61 -10.28 22.22
C HIS A 148 -10.01 -9.80 23.63
N PRO A 149 -11.16 -10.26 24.16
CA PRO A 149 -11.66 -9.86 25.48
C PRO A 149 -10.79 -10.44 26.60
N ALA A 150 -10.75 -9.81 27.78
CA ALA A 150 -9.88 -10.23 28.88
C ALA A 150 -9.93 -11.75 29.19
N LYS A 151 -8.79 -12.30 29.63
CA LYS A 151 -8.62 -13.73 29.92
C LYS A 151 -9.73 -14.31 30.81
N PRO A 152 -10.08 -15.60 30.63
CA PRO A 152 -9.50 -16.55 29.67
C PRO A 152 -9.99 -16.34 28.23
N TRP A 153 -9.15 -16.63 27.23
CA TRP A 153 -9.49 -16.36 25.82
C TRP A 153 -10.33 -17.48 25.17
N ILE A 154 -10.37 -18.65 25.80
CA ILE A 154 -11.07 -19.88 25.39
C ILE A 154 -11.62 -20.58 26.65
N GLY A 155 -12.70 -21.35 26.51
CA GLY A 155 -13.34 -22.10 27.61
C GLY A 155 -14.62 -21.46 28.15
N ALA A 156 -15.27 -22.10 29.13
CA ALA A 156 -16.58 -21.71 29.66
C ALA A 156 -16.62 -20.32 30.33
N ALA A 157 -15.46 -19.84 30.78
CA ALA A 157 -15.28 -18.51 31.37
C ALA A 157 -14.71 -17.48 30.38
N GLY A 158 -14.43 -17.88 29.14
CA GLY A 158 -13.87 -16.99 28.15
C GLY A 158 -14.92 -16.09 27.52
N SER A 159 -14.61 -14.81 27.33
CA SER A 159 -15.57 -13.91 26.69
C SER A 159 -15.57 -14.09 25.16
N ALA A 160 -16.68 -13.72 24.53
CA ALA A 160 -16.87 -13.86 23.09
C ALA A 160 -15.75 -13.13 22.30
N PRO A 161 -15.17 -13.74 21.25
CA PRO A 161 -14.19 -13.07 20.40
C PRO A 161 -14.71 -11.72 19.92
N THR A 162 -13.89 -10.67 19.88
CA THR A 162 -14.39 -9.35 19.43
C THR A 162 -14.44 -9.21 17.90
N HIS A 163 -13.88 -10.19 17.19
CA HIS A 163 -13.79 -10.24 15.74
C HIS A 163 -14.35 -11.56 15.19
N THR A 164 -15.61 -11.85 15.54
CA THR A 164 -16.37 -13.06 15.13
C THR A 164 -16.61 -13.17 13.63
N ALA A 165 -16.46 -12.07 12.90
CA ALA A 165 -16.72 -12.02 11.46
C ALA A 165 -15.44 -12.00 10.61
N THR A 166 -14.25 -12.06 11.23
CA THR A 166 -12.99 -12.08 10.47
C THR A 166 -12.92 -13.28 9.56
N ASN A 167 -12.62 -13.05 8.28
CA ASN A 167 -12.38 -14.11 7.34
C ASN A 167 -11.10 -14.86 7.71
N ILE A 168 -11.20 -16.19 7.84
CA ILE A 168 -10.06 -17.04 8.22
C ILE A 168 -8.88 -16.93 7.25
N ASN A 169 -9.11 -16.58 5.99
CA ASN A 169 -8.06 -16.42 4.99
C ASN A 169 -7.14 -15.21 5.28
N ASN A 170 -7.51 -14.33 6.22
CA ASN A 170 -6.63 -13.26 6.71
C ASN A 170 -5.59 -13.76 7.73
N ALA A 171 -5.60 -15.04 8.13
CA ALA A 171 -4.67 -15.60 9.12
C ALA A 171 -3.17 -15.30 8.87
N PRO A 172 -2.65 -15.32 7.63
CA PRO A 172 -1.25 -14.95 7.37
C PRO A 172 -0.90 -13.53 7.83
N GLU A 173 -1.83 -12.59 7.72
CA GLU A 173 -1.61 -11.19 8.12
C GLU A 173 -1.63 -11.04 9.64
N CYS A 174 -2.55 -11.73 10.31
CA CYS A 174 -2.59 -11.77 11.77
C CYS A 174 -1.33 -12.44 12.33
N PHE A 175 -0.82 -13.49 11.68
CA PHE A 175 0.37 -14.22 12.11
C PHE A 175 1.63 -13.35 12.18
N LYS A 176 1.75 -12.30 11.36
CA LYS A 176 2.88 -11.35 11.43
C LYS A 176 3.08 -10.73 12.83
N CYS A 177 1.99 -10.59 13.60
CA CYS A 177 2.02 -10.07 14.96
C CYS A 177 1.83 -11.15 16.04
N HIS A 178 1.40 -12.35 15.65
CA HIS A 178 0.99 -13.42 16.56
C HIS A 178 1.84 -14.71 16.46
N ALA A 179 2.88 -14.71 15.61
CA ALA A 179 3.79 -15.82 15.45
C ALA A 179 4.34 -16.30 16.81
N ALA A 180 4.32 -17.63 17.04
CA ALA A 180 4.74 -18.25 18.29
C ALA A 180 4.08 -17.65 19.56
N GLY A 181 2.84 -17.17 19.43
CA GLY A 181 2.11 -16.54 20.54
C GLY A 181 2.73 -15.21 20.96
N ALA A 182 3.37 -14.48 20.04
CA ALA A 182 3.76 -13.11 20.26
C ALA A 182 2.53 -12.29 20.68
N ASN A 183 2.75 -11.36 21.62
CA ASN A 183 1.71 -10.50 22.19
C ASN A 183 0.56 -11.26 22.89
N SER A 184 0.76 -12.53 23.25
CA SER A 184 -0.14 -13.33 24.07
C SER A 184 0.63 -14.14 25.11
N THR A 185 -0.04 -14.45 26.22
CA THR A 185 0.46 -15.43 27.19
C THR A 185 0.11 -16.86 26.80
N LEU A 186 -0.78 -17.05 25.81
CA LEU A 186 -1.01 -18.36 25.21
C LEU A 186 0.02 -18.58 24.11
N LYS A 187 0.59 -19.79 24.08
CA LYS A 187 1.52 -20.22 23.05
C LYS A 187 0.83 -21.24 22.14
N PRO A 188 0.94 -21.11 20.81
CA PRO A 188 0.47 -22.13 19.88
C PRO A 188 1.08 -23.49 20.22
N LEU A 189 0.31 -24.56 20.04
CA LEU A 189 0.77 -25.93 20.33
C LEU A 189 1.75 -26.43 19.28
N THR A 190 1.65 -25.91 18.05
CA THR A 190 2.48 -26.32 16.93
C THR A 190 3.00 -25.11 16.16
N THR A 191 4.14 -25.26 15.51
CA THR A 191 4.59 -24.32 14.49
C THR A 191 3.95 -24.68 13.15
N PRO A 192 3.53 -23.70 12.32
CA PRO A 192 3.08 -24.00 10.97
C PRO A 192 4.17 -24.76 10.20
N PRO A 193 3.85 -25.90 9.55
CA PRO A 193 4.81 -26.60 8.69
C PRO A 193 5.41 -25.67 7.63
N ALA A 194 6.67 -25.91 7.27
CA ALA A 194 7.35 -25.11 6.26
C ALA A 194 6.56 -25.11 4.94
N GLY A 195 6.35 -23.91 4.36
CA GLY A 195 5.58 -23.75 3.12
C GLY A 195 4.06 -23.74 3.30
N THR A 196 3.54 -23.83 4.54
CA THR A 196 2.10 -23.77 4.81
C THR A 196 1.70 -22.45 5.49
N ALA A 197 0.49 -21.99 5.20
CA ALA A 197 -0.06 -20.81 5.85
C ALA A 197 -0.43 -21.11 7.32
N PRO A 198 -0.18 -20.18 8.25
CA PRO A 198 -0.72 -20.26 9.60
C PRO A 198 -2.25 -20.18 9.56
N GLY A 199 -2.90 -20.77 10.55
CA GLY A 199 -4.35 -20.80 10.67
C GLY A 199 -4.81 -20.44 12.07
N CYS A 200 -5.96 -19.80 12.16
CA CYS A 200 -6.57 -19.45 13.45
C CYS A 200 -6.83 -20.71 14.29
N TYR A 201 -7.39 -21.75 13.66
CA TYR A 201 -7.95 -22.94 14.33
C TYR A 201 -7.17 -24.24 14.12
N ASN A 202 -6.00 -24.19 13.48
CA ASN A 202 -5.19 -25.38 13.15
C ASN A 202 -3.97 -25.55 14.07
N ASP A 203 -4.04 -25.03 15.30
CA ASP A 203 -3.03 -25.15 16.35
C ASP A 203 -1.70 -24.42 16.08
N THR A 204 -1.60 -23.71 14.95
CA THR A 204 -0.44 -22.87 14.58
C THR A 204 -0.54 -21.44 15.09
N MET A 205 -1.72 -21.06 15.60
CA MET A 205 -2.01 -19.82 16.34
C MET A 205 -2.81 -20.13 17.62
N CYS A 206 -3.52 -19.16 18.19
CA CYS A 206 -4.08 -19.24 19.53
C CYS A 206 -5.53 -19.74 19.64
N HIS A 207 -6.22 -20.06 18.53
CA HIS A 207 -7.61 -20.56 18.55
C HIS A 207 -7.71 -22.06 18.25
N SER A 208 -6.72 -22.86 18.70
CA SER A 208 -6.82 -24.33 18.70
C SER A 208 -8.19 -24.78 19.22
N GLN A 209 -8.85 -25.68 18.50
CA GLN A 209 -10.05 -26.38 18.99
C GLN A 209 -9.70 -27.63 19.81
N LYS A 210 -8.41 -27.99 19.86
CA LYS A 210 -7.90 -29.08 20.68
C LYS A 210 -7.44 -28.48 22.00
N PHE A 211 -8.14 -28.82 23.07
CA PHE A 211 -7.80 -28.46 24.45
C PHE A 211 -7.16 -29.67 25.13
#